data_AF-A0A834D6Q5-F1
#
_entry.id   AF-A0A834D6Q5-F1
#
_cell.length_a   1.000
_cell.length_b   1.000
_cell.length_c   1.000
_cell.angle_alpha   90.00
_cell.angle_beta   90.00
_cell.angle_gamma   90.00
#
_symmetry.space_group_name_H-M   'P 1'
#
loop_
_entity.id
_entity.type
_entity.pdbx_description
1 polymer ?
#
loop_
_entity_poly.entity_id
_entity_poly.type
_entity_poly.pdbx_seq_one_letter_code
_entity_poly.pdbx_strand_id
1 'polypeptide(L)'
;MEPLKVEKFSTTDRGNGLRALAPLRPGELLFRSDPLAYTVSKGSRGVVCDRCLLGKEKLMRCSQCQVARYCSAKCQKKAWPDHKRECKCLKSCKPRYPPDSVRLLGRVVIKLMEETPSESEKLYSFYDLESNTSKLTEDKKEGIRQLVMTFQDFMREEIQDVSQLPPTFDVFEAFAKHGGKITK
;
A
#
# COMPACT_ATOMS: atom_id res chain seq x y z
N MET A 1 -6.48 -26.02 7.62
CA MET A 1 -5.56 -24.86 7.76
C MET A 1 -4.76 -25.11 9.02
N GLU A 2 -3.42 -25.08 8.97
CA GLU A 2 -2.63 -25.26 10.19
C GLU A 2 -2.98 -24.18 11.22
N PRO A 3 -3.03 -24.51 12.53
CA PRO A 3 -3.29 -23.53 13.57
C PRO A 3 -2.19 -22.48 13.57
N LEU A 4 -2.58 -21.23 13.85
CA LEU A 4 -1.61 -20.14 14.01
C LEU A 4 -0.68 -20.47 15.18
N LYS A 5 0.61 -20.15 15.00
CA LYS A 5 1.64 -20.29 16.05
C LYS A 5 1.89 -18.99 16.81
N VAL A 6 1.26 -17.92 16.37
CA VAL A 6 1.36 -16.57 16.92
C VAL A 6 -0.02 -15.95 17.05
N GLU A 7 -0.16 -15.04 18.01
CA GLU A 7 -1.37 -14.25 18.22
C GLU A 7 -1.06 -12.78 18.50
N LYS A 8 -2.01 -11.89 18.16
CA LYS A 8 -1.98 -10.48 18.53
C LYS A 8 -2.15 -10.34 20.05
N PHE A 9 -1.37 -9.46 20.67
CA PHE A 9 -1.54 -9.09 22.08
C PHE A 9 -1.20 -7.60 22.30
N SER A 10 -1.70 -7.02 23.39
CA SER A 10 -1.33 -5.67 23.81
C SER A 10 -0.08 -5.70 24.68
N THR A 11 0.91 -4.88 24.33
CA THR A 11 2.13 -4.67 25.12
C THR A 11 1.91 -3.64 26.22
N THR A 12 2.86 -3.53 27.15
CA THR A 12 2.79 -2.57 28.27
C THR A 12 3.04 -1.12 27.85
N ASP A 13 3.89 -0.87 26.84
CA ASP A 13 4.43 0.47 26.55
C ASP A 13 4.55 0.78 25.04
N ARG A 14 4.22 -0.17 24.15
CA ARG A 14 4.50 -0.07 22.70
C ARG A 14 3.30 -0.35 21.80
N GLY A 15 2.08 -0.36 22.35
CA GLY A 15 0.86 -0.67 21.61
C GLY A 15 0.70 -2.18 21.37
N ASN A 16 0.25 -2.59 20.19
CA ASN A 16 0.02 -4.00 19.86
C ASN A 16 1.31 -4.72 19.40
N GLY A 17 1.37 -6.03 19.63
CA GLY A 17 2.46 -6.90 19.19
C GLY A 17 1.99 -8.31 18.82
N LEU A 18 2.94 -9.16 18.44
CA LEU A 18 2.73 -10.60 18.21
C LEU A 18 3.49 -11.41 19.28
N ARG A 19 2.84 -12.41 19.87
CA ARG A 19 3.49 -13.36 20.79
C ARG A 19 3.32 -14.79 20.30
N ALA A 20 4.24 -15.67 20.70
CA ALA A 20 4.16 -17.08 20.39
C ALA A 20 3.09 -17.77 21.24
N LEU A 21 2.34 -18.68 20.63
CA LEU A 21 1.36 -19.53 21.30
C LEU A 21 1.99 -20.82 21.87
N ALA A 22 3.20 -21.16 21.42
CA ALA A 22 3.96 -22.34 21.83
C ALA A 22 5.47 -22.10 21.63
N PRO A 23 6.37 -22.94 22.18
CA PRO A 23 7.80 -22.87 21.88
C PRO A 23 8.08 -22.96 20.37
N LEU A 24 8.98 -22.11 19.86
CA LEU A 24 9.34 -22.03 18.44
C LEU A 24 10.79 -22.50 18.22
N ARG A 25 11.07 -23.06 17.04
CA ARG A 25 12.43 -23.47 16.65
C ARG A 25 13.04 -22.53 15.61
N PRO A 26 14.39 -22.39 15.56
CA PRO A 26 15.05 -21.64 14.50
C PRO A 26 14.67 -22.14 13.10
N GLY A 27 14.34 -21.22 12.20
CA GLY A 27 13.91 -21.53 10.82
C GLY A 27 12.43 -21.90 10.67
N GLU A 28 11.66 -21.92 11.76
CA GLU A 28 10.24 -22.26 11.71
C GLU A 28 9.40 -21.14 11.06
N LEU A 29 8.58 -21.52 10.07
CA LEU A 29 7.66 -20.59 9.42
C LEU A 29 6.50 -20.23 10.35
N LEU A 30 6.38 -18.93 10.68
CA LEU A 30 5.33 -18.41 11.57
C LEU A 30 4.13 -17.85 10.80
N PHE A 31 4.40 -17.10 9.73
CA PHE A 31 3.37 -16.47 8.89
C PHE A 31 3.94 -16.17 7.50
N ARG A 32 3.09 -16.16 6.48
CA ARG A 32 3.40 -15.68 5.14
C ARG A 32 2.22 -14.87 4.63
N SER A 33 2.48 -13.82 3.86
CA SER A 33 1.44 -12.91 3.40
C SER A 33 1.83 -12.28 2.07
N ASP A 34 0.88 -12.26 1.13
CA ASP A 34 0.94 -11.32 0.02
C ASP A 34 0.57 -9.92 0.53
N PRO A 35 1.10 -8.83 -0.07
CA PRO A 35 0.81 -7.48 0.41
C PRO A 35 -0.67 -7.11 0.19
N LEU A 36 -1.25 -6.33 1.11
CA LEU A 36 -2.53 -5.66 0.89
C LEU A 36 -2.48 -4.81 -0.39
N ALA A 37 -1.41 -4.02 -0.51
CA ALA A 37 -1.06 -3.25 -1.69
C ALA A 37 0.45 -3.06 -1.75
N TYR A 38 1.00 -2.94 -2.96
CA TYR A 38 2.40 -2.61 -3.18
C TYR A 38 2.56 -1.82 -4.50
N THR A 39 3.70 -1.16 -4.65
CA THR A 39 4.08 -0.50 -5.90
C THR A 39 5.60 -0.50 -6.05
N VAL A 40 6.08 -0.37 -7.29
CA VAL A 40 7.53 -0.23 -7.57
C VAL A 40 8.00 1.15 -7.13
N SER A 41 9.13 1.21 -6.43
CA SER A 41 9.74 2.47 -6.01
C SER A 41 10.22 3.31 -7.19
N LYS A 42 10.28 4.64 -7.01
CA LYS A 42 10.70 5.60 -8.03
C LYS A 42 11.99 5.19 -8.75
N GLY A 43 12.99 4.70 -8.01
CA GLY A 43 14.31 4.35 -8.54
C GLY A 43 14.34 3.05 -9.36
N SER A 44 13.40 2.13 -9.14
CA SER A 44 13.32 0.85 -9.88
C SER A 44 12.29 0.86 -11.00
N ARG A 45 11.50 1.94 -11.11
CA ARG A 45 10.42 2.05 -12.07
C ARG A 45 10.95 1.99 -13.50
N GLY A 46 10.50 0.98 -14.23
CA GLY A 46 10.93 0.72 -15.59
C GLY A 46 12.21 -0.09 -15.74
N VAL A 47 12.82 -0.48 -14.62
CA VAL A 47 13.94 -1.44 -14.55
C VAL A 47 13.42 -2.82 -14.15
N VAL A 48 12.40 -2.85 -13.28
CA VAL A 48 11.74 -4.07 -12.83
C VAL A 48 10.29 -4.14 -13.29
N CYS A 49 9.73 -5.35 -13.30
CA CYS A 49 8.31 -5.56 -13.55
C CYS A 49 7.44 -5.02 -12.40
N ASP A 50 6.40 -4.22 -12.71
CA ASP A 50 5.41 -3.69 -11.75
C ASP A 50 4.66 -4.78 -10.96
N ARG A 51 4.70 -6.05 -11.40
CA ARG A 51 4.05 -7.17 -10.70
C ARG A 51 5.01 -8.05 -9.91
N CYS A 52 5.97 -8.68 -10.58
CA CYS A 52 6.84 -9.66 -9.92
C CYS A 52 8.10 -9.04 -9.32
N LEU A 53 8.33 -7.74 -9.52
CA LEU A 53 9.49 -6.98 -9.02
C LEU A 53 10.85 -7.49 -9.51
N LEU A 54 10.88 -8.42 -10.47
CA LEU A 54 12.11 -8.90 -11.09
C LEU A 54 12.57 -7.97 -12.22
N GLY A 55 13.88 -7.72 -12.26
CA GLY A 55 14.55 -7.02 -13.35
C GLY A 55 14.57 -7.82 -14.65
N LYS A 56 14.41 -7.12 -15.78
CA LYS A 56 14.54 -7.69 -17.13
C LYS A 56 15.10 -6.64 -18.08
N GLU A 57 15.88 -7.08 -19.07
CA GLU A 57 16.43 -6.21 -20.12
C GLU A 57 15.35 -5.47 -20.91
N LYS A 58 14.23 -6.16 -21.20
CA LYS A 58 13.09 -5.59 -21.92
C LYS A 58 11.83 -5.76 -21.11
N LEU A 59 11.13 -4.65 -20.91
CA LEU A 59 9.81 -4.62 -20.28
C LEU A 59 8.78 -4.02 -21.24
N MET A 60 7.60 -4.61 -21.24
CA MET A 60 6.46 -4.12 -22.01
C MET A 60 5.73 -3.07 -21.19
N ARG A 61 5.43 -1.92 -21.80
CA ARG A 61 4.65 -0.85 -21.15
C ARG A 61 3.15 -1.10 -21.29
N CYS A 62 2.38 -0.74 -20.27
CA CYS A 62 0.93 -0.66 -20.38
C CYS A 62 0.54 0.31 -21.51
N SER A 63 -0.29 -0.11 -22.45
CA SER A 63 -0.65 0.71 -23.62
C SER A 63 -1.49 1.93 -23.27
N GLN A 64 -2.21 1.92 -22.14
CA GLN A 64 -3.08 3.01 -21.73
C GLN A 64 -2.31 4.09 -20.97
N CYS A 65 -1.69 3.74 -19.82
CA CYS A 65 -0.97 4.71 -19.00
C CYS A 65 0.47 4.93 -19.46
N GLN A 66 1.11 3.99 -20.17
CA GLN A 66 2.54 4.05 -20.55
C GLN A 66 3.52 4.19 -19.36
N VAL A 67 3.05 4.01 -18.12
CA VAL A 67 3.84 4.12 -16.89
C VAL A 67 4.22 2.75 -16.35
N ALA A 68 3.22 1.91 -16.06
CA ALA A 68 3.45 0.55 -15.55
C ALA A 68 4.13 -0.32 -16.60
N ARG A 69 5.14 -1.10 -16.19
CA ARG A 69 5.92 -1.96 -17.07
C ARG A 69 5.93 -3.41 -16.59
N TYR A 70 5.89 -4.37 -17.51
CA TYR A 70 5.73 -5.78 -17.20
C TYR A 70 6.74 -6.64 -17.97
N CYS A 71 7.24 -7.70 -17.31
CA CYS A 71 8.18 -8.64 -17.94
C CYS A 71 7.51 -9.62 -18.91
N SER A 72 6.19 -9.74 -18.88
CA SER A 72 5.44 -10.70 -19.71
C SER A 72 3.95 -10.34 -19.76
N ALA A 73 3.26 -10.84 -20.79
CA ALA A 73 1.81 -10.70 -20.92
C ALA A 73 1.07 -11.35 -19.73
N LYS A 74 1.65 -12.42 -19.17
CA LYS A 74 1.18 -13.07 -17.94
C LYS A 74 1.21 -12.11 -16.74
N CYS A 75 2.33 -11.40 -16.52
CA CYS A 75 2.42 -10.43 -15.44
C CYS A 75 1.48 -9.25 -15.65
N GLN A 76 1.35 -8.74 -16.88
CA GLN A 76 0.42 -7.67 -17.19
C GLN A 76 -1.03 -8.08 -16.92
N LYS A 77 -1.47 -9.24 -17.42
CA LYS A 77 -2.84 -9.76 -17.21
C LYS A 77 -3.14 -9.97 -15.73
N LYS A 78 -2.20 -10.54 -14.96
CA LYS A 78 -2.39 -10.79 -13.53
C LYS A 78 -2.35 -9.53 -12.66
N ALA A 79 -1.72 -8.44 -13.11
CA ALA A 79 -1.70 -7.17 -12.38
C ALA A 79 -2.90 -6.27 -12.72
N TRP A 80 -3.67 -6.61 -13.76
CA TRP A 80 -4.72 -5.76 -14.27
C TRP A 80 -5.81 -5.42 -13.24
N PRO A 81 -6.31 -6.35 -12.40
CA PRO A 81 -7.30 -6.01 -11.36
C PRO A 81 -6.83 -4.85 -10.48
N ASP A 82 -5.62 -4.95 -9.93
CA ASP A 82 -5.05 -3.93 -9.04
C ASP A 82 -4.59 -2.65 -9.77
N HIS A 83 -4.32 -2.73 -11.08
CA HIS A 83 -3.84 -1.61 -11.89
C HIS A 83 -4.96 -0.82 -12.56
N LYS A 84 -6.10 -1.45 -12.87
CA LYS A 84 -7.13 -0.91 -13.77
C LYS A 84 -7.59 0.50 -13.36
N ARG A 85 -7.86 0.72 -12.08
CA ARG A 85 -8.31 2.01 -11.55
C ARG A 85 -7.17 3.05 -11.55
N GLU A 86 -6.01 2.72 -10.97
CA GLU A 86 -4.86 3.66 -11.00
C GLU A 86 -4.34 3.97 -12.42
N CYS A 87 -4.65 3.14 -13.41
CA CYS A 87 -4.19 3.32 -14.79
C CYS A 87 -4.67 4.66 -15.39
N LYS A 88 -5.90 5.09 -15.08
CA LYS A 88 -6.43 6.39 -15.56
C LYS A 88 -5.73 7.55 -14.86
N CYS A 89 -5.57 7.47 -13.54
CA CYS A 89 -4.83 8.44 -12.73
C CYS A 89 -3.37 8.62 -13.22
N LEU A 90 -2.68 7.51 -13.51
CA LEU A 90 -1.31 7.54 -14.04
C LEU A 90 -1.23 8.11 -15.46
N LYS A 91 -2.31 8.00 -16.25
CA LYS A 91 -2.38 8.58 -17.58
C LYS A 91 -2.56 10.10 -17.50
N SER A 92 -3.43 10.58 -16.61
CA SER A 92 -3.75 12.00 -16.47
C SER A 92 -2.65 12.80 -15.77
N CYS A 93 -1.85 12.19 -14.90
CA CYS A 93 -0.80 12.91 -14.16
C CYS A 93 0.44 13.27 -14.98
N LYS A 94 0.57 12.80 -16.23
CA LYS A 94 1.76 13.06 -17.06
C LYS A 94 1.95 14.55 -17.38
N PRO A 95 3.21 15.03 -17.51
CA PRO A 95 4.47 14.28 -17.37
C PRO A 95 4.90 14.04 -15.90
N ARG A 96 4.12 14.52 -14.94
CA ARG A 96 4.38 14.32 -13.51
C ARG A 96 4.11 12.87 -13.11
N TYR A 97 4.68 12.47 -11.98
CA TYR A 97 4.44 11.16 -11.38
C TYR A 97 4.27 11.35 -9.86
N PRO A 98 3.26 10.72 -9.24
CA PRO A 98 3.03 10.88 -7.81
C PRO A 98 4.20 10.33 -6.98
N PRO A 99 4.39 10.82 -5.74
CA PRO A 99 5.23 10.15 -4.76
C PRO A 99 4.83 8.67 -4.58
N ASP A 100 5.80 7.81 -4.24
CA ASP A 100 5.56 6.38 -4.07
C ASP A 100 4.48 6.10 -2.99
N SER A 101 4.48 6.89 -1.91
CA SER A 101 3.47 6.84 -0.85
C SER A 101 2.06 7.16 -1.34
N VAL A 102 1.92 8.14 -2.24
CA VAL A 102 0.63 8.51 -2.84
C VAL A 102 0.10 7.40 -3.74
N ARG A 103 0.97 6.83 -4.60
CA ARG A 103 0.57 5.70 -5.46
C ARG A 103 0.22 4.46 -4.63
N LEU A 104 0.99 4.17 -3.58
CA LEU A 104 0.70 3.08 -2.67
C LEU A 104 -0.65 3.27 -1.97
N LEU A 105 -0.92 4.45 -1.42
CA LEU A 105 -2.18 4.72 -0.75
C LEU A 105 -3.37 4.62 -1.72
N GLY A 106 -3.20 5.04 -2.98
CA GLY A 106 -4.23 4.86 -4.02
C GLY A 106 -4.61 3.40 -4.20
N ARG A 107 -3.61 2.51 -4.21
CA ARG A 107 -3.84 1.05 -4.29
C ARG A 107 -4.48 0.48 -3.02
N VAL A 108 -4.09 0.96 -1.83
CA VAL A 108 -4.75 0.58 -0.57
C VAL A 108 -6.23 0.94 -0.62
N VAL A 109 -6.57 2.17 -0.99
CA VAL A 109 -7.96 2.63 -1.08
C VAL A 109 -8.75 1.80 -2.08
N ILE A 110 -8.21 1.58 -3.28
CA ILE A 110 -8.84 0.71 -4.29
C ILE A 110 -9.09 -0.69 -3.71
N LYS A 111 -8.13 -1.27 -2.98
CA LYS A 111 -8.24 -2.60 -2.41
C LYS A 111 -9.28 -2.69 -1.30
N LEU A 112 -9.34 -1.69 -0.42
CA LEU A 112 -10.31 -1.61 0.68
C LEU A 112 -11.75 -1.37 0.20
N MET A 113 -11.92 -0.88 -1.03
CA MET A 113 -13.23 -0.76 -1.68
C MET A 113 -13.72 -2.07 -2.31
N GLU A 114 -12.90 -3.11 -2.37
CA GLU A 114 -13.32 -4.44 -2.86
C GLU A 114 -14.11 -5.18 -1.78
N GLU A 115 -15.13 -5.94 -2.17
CA GLU A 115 -15.97 -6.70 -1.22
C GLU A 115 -15.22 -7.87 -0.57
N THR A 116 -14.12 -8.34 -1.18
CA THR A 116 -13.37 -9.50 -0.71
C THR A 116 -12.27 -9.07 0.27
N PRO A 117 -12.33 -9.50 1.54
CA PRO A 117 -11.27 -9.20 2.50
C PRO A 117 -9.92 -9.76 2.05
N SER A 118 -8.85 -9.03 2.36
CA SER A 118 -7.48 -9.49 2.06
C SER A 118 -6.97 -10.43 3.16
N GLU A 119 -6.41 -11.58 2.77
CA GLU A 119 -5.72 -12.49 3.71
C GLU A 119 -4.54 -11.82 4.43
N SER A 120 -4.01 -10.72 3.87
CA SER A 120 -2.97 -9.92 4.50
C SER A 120 -3.42 -9.26 5.81
N GLU A 121 -4.72 -9.10 6.01
CA GLU A 121 -5.31 -8.41 7.16
C GLU A 121 -5.76 -9.39 8.26
N LYS A 122 -5.47 -10.69 8.11
CA LYS A 122 -5.95 -11.76 8.99
C LYS A 122 -5.64 -11.56 10.48
N LEU A 123 -4.48 -10.99 10.81
CA LEU A 123 -4.07 -10.73 12.19
C LEU A 123 -4.25 -9.26 12.60
N TYR A 124 -4.30 -8.36 11.62
CA TYR A 124 -4.26 -6.92 11.82
C TYR A 124 -4.66 -6.21 10.53
N SER A 125 -5.70 -5.38 10.57
CA SER A 125 -6.18 -4.65 9.39
C SER A 125 -5.46 -3.34 9.15
N PHE A 126 -5.66 -2.72 7.98
CA PHE A 126 -5.22 -1.36 7.70
C PHE A 126 -5.81 -0.35 8.70
N TYR A 127 -7.04 -0.58 9.15
CA TYR A 127 -7.70 0.27 10.13
C TYR A 127 -7.03 0.20 11.51
N ASP A 128 -6.48 -0.96 11.88
CA ASP A 128 -5.78 -1.15 13.16
C ASP A 128 -4.36 -0.54 13.19
N LEU A 129 -3.77 -0.21 12.04
CA LEU A 129 -2.40 0.32 11.96
C LEU A 129 -2.21 1.57 12.83
N GLU A 130 -1.10 1.60 13.55
CA GLU A 130 -0.72 2.73 14.39
C GLU A 130 -0.37 3.95 13.53
N SER A 131 -1.03 5.07 13.79
CA SER A 131 -0.85 6.32 13.05
C SER A 131 0.11 7.29 13.75
N ASN A 132 0.36 7.13 15.06
CA ASN A 132 1.17 8.02 15.90
C ASN A 132 0.83 9.52 15.73
N THR A 133 -0.41 9.85 15.34
CA THR A 133 -0.83 11.22 15.01
C THR A 133 -0.59 12.20 16.15
N SER A 134 -0.79 11.76 17.39
CA SER A 134 -0.53 12.54 18.62
C SER A 134 0.94 12.90 18.84
N LYS A 135 1.88 12.19 18.19
CA LYS A 135 3.34 12.39 18.31
C LYS A 135 3.95 13.14 17.12
N LEU A 136 3.15 13.57 16.15
CA LEU A 136 3.64 14.28 14.98
C LEU A 136 3.97 15.74 15.32
N THR A 137 5.15 16.19 14.90
CA THR A 137 5.50 17.62 14.89
C THR A 137 4.71 18.36 13.82
N GLU A 138 4.54 19.67 13.94
CA GLU A 138 3.79 20.47 12.95
C GLU A 138 4.39 20.37 11.54
N ASP A 139 5.72 20.35 11.40
CA ASP A 139 6.37 20.17 10.09
C ASP A 139 6.00 18.84 9.43
N LYS A 140 5.91 17.76 10.22
CA LYS A 140 5.48 16.45 9.72
C LYS A 140 4.01 16.46 9.33
N LYS A 141 3.16 17.13 10.12
CA LYS A 141 1.74 17.28 9.78
C LYS A 141 1.57 18.08 8.49
N GLU A 142 2.37 19.13 8.27
CA GLU A 142 2.35 19.89 7.03
C GLU A 142 2.79 19.04 5.84
N GLY A 143 3.86 18.25 5.97
CA GLY A 143 4.26 17.29 4.96
C GLY A 143 3.16 16.29 4.60
N ILE A 144 2.40 15.81 5.59
CA ILE A 144 1.24 14.93 5.35
C ILE A 144 0.10 15.69 4.65
N ARG A 145 -0.21 16.93 5.05
CA ARG A 145 -1.23 17.75 4.35
C ARG A 145 -0.90 17.92 2.86
N GLN A 146 0.37 18.13 2.52
CA GLN A 146 0.81 18.18 1.12
C GLN A 146 0.64 16.84 0.39
N LEU A 147 0.89 15.70 1.07
CA LEU A 147 0.60 14.37 0.51
C LEU A 147 -0.89 14.13 0.30
N VAL A 148 -1.74 14.61 1.22
CA VAL A 148 -3.21 14.53 1.09
C VAL A 148 -3.68 15.29 -0.15
N MET A 149 -3.22 16.53 -0.34
CA MET A 149 -3.54 17.32 -1.55
C MET A 149 -3.06 16.61 -2.83
N THR A 150 -1.83 16.10 -2.82
CA THR A 150 -1.26 15.34 -3.94
C THR A 150 -2.07 14.08 -4.25
N PHE A 151 -2.57 13.40 -3.22
CA PHE A 151 -3.42 12.22 -3.35
C PHE A 151 -4.77 12.55 -3.98
N GLN A 152 -5.43 13.61 -3.51
CA GLN A 152 -6.71 14.06 -4.05
C GLN A 152 -6.57 14.40 -5.54
N ASP A 153 -5.52 15.15 -5.91
CA ASP A 153 -5.22 15.48 -7.30
C ASP A 153 -4.93 14.24 -8.15
N PHE A 154 -4.15 13.28 -7.63
CA PHE A 154 -3.82 12.05 -8.33
C PHE A 154 -5.04 11.15 -8.54
N MET A 155 -5.87 10.99 -7.51
CA MET A 155 -7.00 10.07 -7.52
C MET A 155 -8.27 10.66 -8.12
N ARG A 156 -8.30 11.95 -8.50
CA ARG A 156 -9.51 12.66 -8.99
C ARG A 156 -10.26 11.98 -10.13
N GLU A 157 -9.57 11.22 -10.97
CA GLU A 157 -10.18 10.49 -12.10
C GLU A 157 -10.99 9.26 -11.64
N GLU A 158 -10.76 8.77 -10.42
CA GLU A 158 -11.36 7.56 -9.87
C GLU A 158 -12.11 7.78 -8.55
N ILE A 159 -11.76 8.84 -7.81
CA ILE A 159 -12.33 9.24 -6.52
C ILE A 159 -12.48 10.76 -6.53
N GLN A 160 -13.69 11.22 -6.77
CA GLN A 160 -14.08 12.63 -6.87
C GLN A 160 -14.66 13.15 -5.57
N ASP A 161 -15.31 12.27 -4.80
CA ASP A 161 -16.01 12.62 -3.57
C ASP A 161 -15.66 11.67 -2.42
N VAL A 162 -15.74 12.17 -1.19
CA VAL A 162 -15.46 11.42 0.04
C VAL A 162 -16.41 10.22 0.22
N SER A 163 -17.62 10.25 -0.34
CA SER A 163 -18.55 9.12 -0.34
C SER A 163 -18.04 7.90 -1.13
N GLN A 164 -17.05 8.09 -2.00
CA GLN A 164 -16.41 7.02 -2.76
C GLN A 164 -15.22 6.41 -2.03
N LEU A 165 -14.78 6.98 -0.90
CA LEU A 165 -13.78 6.36 -0.03
C LEU A 165 -14.43 5.26 0.82
N PRO A 166 -13.65 4.30 1.34
CA PRO A 166 -14.14 3.38 2.35
C PRO A 166 -14.79 4.13 3.53
N PRO A 167 -15.80 3.53 4.20
CA PRO A 167 -16.44 4.17 5.34
C PRO A 167 -15.41 4.59 6.41
N THR A 168 -15.59 5.77 6.99
CA THR A 168 -14.71 6.34 8.03
C THR A 168 -13.24 6.54 7.64
N PHE A 169 -12.91 6.50 6.34
CA PHE A 169 -11.53 6.60 5.88
C PHE A 169 -11.00 8.04 5.93
N ASP A 170 -10.04 8.27 6.83
CA ASP A 170 -9.31 9.54 6.92
C ASP A 170 -7.98 9.45 6.14
N VAL A 171 -7.85 10.28 5.10
CA VAL A 171 -6.66 10.27 4.22
C VAL A 171 -5.41 10.77 4.95
N PHE A 172 -5.54 11.70 5.88
CA PHE A 172 -4.42 12.22 6.66
C PHE A 172 -3.87 11.14 7.60
N GLU A 173 -4.76 10.47 8.35
CA GLU A 173 -4.40 9.35 9.21
C GLU A 173 -3.81 8.19 8.41
N ALA A 174 -4.38 7.89 7.22
CA ALA A 174 -3.86 6.86 6.34
C ALA A 174 -2.42 7.13 5.89
N PHE A 175 -2.05 8.38 5.62
CA PHE A 175 -0.66 8.75 5.38
C PHE A 175 0.21 8.69 6.65
N ALA A 176 -0.35 9.03 7.82
CA ALA A 176 0.36 8.90 9.09
C ALA A 176 0.71 7.44 9.41
N LYS A 177 -0.18 6.48 9.09
CA LYS A 177 0.07 5.03 9.16
C LYS A 177 1.25 4.57 8.30
N HIS A 178 1.53 5.28 7.21
CA HIS A 178 2.66 4.98 6.31
C HIS A 178 3.98 5.66 6.74
N GLY A 179 3.91 6.76 7.49
CA GLY A 179 5.04 7.64 7.84
C GLY A 179 5.93 7.19 9.01
N GLY A 180 5.91 5.90 9.37
CA GLY A 180 6.44 5.33 10.61
C GLY A 180 7.96 5.33 10.84
N LYS A 181 8.73 6.28 10.29
CA LYS A 181 10.07 6.57 10.82
C LYS A 181 10.00 7.77 11.76
N ILE A 182 9.59 7.50 12.99
CA ILE A 182 10.02 8.29 14.14
C ILE A 182 11.43 7.80 14.46
N THR A 183 12.44 8.27 13.72
CA THR A 183 13.82 8.18 14.21
C THR A 183 13.88 9.05 15.46
N LYS A 184 14.32 8.45 16.57
CA LYS A 184 14.81 9.18 17.74
C LYS A 184 15.97 10.08 17.32
#